data_AF-A0A486XHY2-F1
#
_entry.id   AF-A0A486XHY2-F1
#
_cell.length_a   1.000
_cell.length_b   1.000
_cell.length_c   1.000
_cell.angle_alpha   90.00
_cell.angle_beta   90.00
_cell.angle_gamma   90.00
#
_symmetry.space_group_name_H-M   'P 1'
#
loop_
_entity.id
_entity.type
_entity.pdbx_description
1 polymer ?
#
loop_
_entity_poly.entity_id
_entity_poly.type
_entity_poly.pdbx_seq_one_letter_code
_entity_poly.pdbx_strand_id
1 'polypeptide(L)'
;MSHTLTDIAQQLKDANKKVQLIYAFNGTGKTRLSRAFKELIAPKQPDEPELARSKILYYNAFTEDLFYWDNDLQGDAEPKLKIQPNSFTDWVLIEQGQDQNIITNFQRYVSNKLTPRFNEEYQVTRPDGEDVTVKAFSEVTFSITSGDNAQSGNLKISKSEESSFIWSIFYTLLDQVITIRNVIEPSERETNQFDQLEYVFIDDPVSSLDENHLIELAVNLAALIKASTLGLRFVVTTHNPLFYNVLFNELSSKACYLLECFEDGTYVLTEKHGDSNTSFSYHLHLKKTLETAIATNAIQRYHFTLLRNLYEKTASFLGYPKWSELLPDDKQAYLNRIIQFTSHSTLSNEAVSQPTDPEKNTVALLLNHLVNNYNFWQKLESADNASQLS
;
A
#
# COMPACT_ATOMS: atom_id res chain seq x y z
N MET A 1 -16.95 2.52 18.53
CA MET A 1 -17.37 1.11 18.61
C MET A 1 -16.20 0.29 18.10
N SER A 2 -15.76 -0.72 18.83
CA SER A 2 -14.67 -1.61 18.40
C SER A 2 -15.19 -2.66 17.43
N HIS A 3 -14.48 -2.85 16.31
CA HIS A 3 -14.85 -3.77 15.23
C HIS A 3 -13.77 -4.83 14.99
N THR A 4 -14.13 -5.98 14.44
CA THR A 4 -13.18 -6.93 13.83
C THR A 4 -12.87 -6.52 12.39
N LEU A 5 -11.82 -7.08 11.77
CA LEU A 5 -11.57 -6.85 10.34
C LEU A 5 -12.70 -7.35 9.45
N THR A 6 -13.41 -8.41 9.86
CA THR A 6 -14.59 -8.91 9.14
C THR A 6 -15.72 -7.90 9.19
N ASP A 7 -15.93 -7.24 10.34
CA ASP A 7 -16.91 -6.15 10.45
C ASP A 7 -16.51 -4.96 9.59
N ILE A 8 -15.21 -4.60 9.54
CA ILE A 8 -14.73 -3.55 8.63
C ILE A 8 -14.96 -3.95 7.17
N ALA A 9 -14.65 -5.19 6.78
CA ALA A 9 -14.91 -5.68 5.43
C ALA A 9 -16.40 -5.62 5.06
N GLN A 10 -17.28 -5.94 6.02
CA GLN A 10 -18.72 -5.82 5.86
C GLN A 10 -19.15 -4.35 5.69
N GLN A 11 -18.61 -3.43 6.51
CA GLN A 11 -18.84 -1.99 6.34
C GLN A 11 -18.44 -1.49 4.96
N LEU A 12 -17.28 -1.92 4.45
CA LEU A 12 -16.81 -1.57 3.11
C LEU A 12 -17.73 -2.10 2.01
N LYS A 13 -18.28 -3.29 2.18
CA LYS A 13 -19.24 -3.87 1.24
C LYS A 13 -20.56 -3.09 1.26
N ASP A 14 -21.09 -2.81 2.44
CA ASP A 14 -22.38 -2.18 2.65
C ASP A 14 -22.39 -0.68 2.29
N ALA A 15 -21.24 -0.01 2.37
CA ALA A 15 -21.11 1.40 1.97
C ALA A 15 -21.48 1.64 0.50
N ASN A 16 -21.39 0.61 -0.36
CA ASN A 16 -21.78 0.65 -1.77
C ASN A 16 -21.23 1.88 -2.55
N LYS A 17 -20.01 2.31 -2.22
CA LYS A 17 -19.33 3.41 -2.91
C LYS A 17 -18.51 2.87 -4.08
N LYS A 18 -18.47 3.61 -5.21
CA LYS A 18 -17.63 3.26 -6.37
C LYS A 18 -16.15 3.18 -5.99
N VAL A 19 -15.68 4.12 -5.17
CA VAL A 19 -14.28 4.15 -4.72
C VAL A 19 -14.25 4.40 -3.21
N GLN A 20 -13.43 3.61 -2.52
CA GLN A 20 -13.15 3.74 -1.10
C GLN A 20 -11.63 3.79 -0.91
N LEU A 21 -11.11 4.98 -0.65
CA LEU A 21 -9.69 5.22 -0.36
C LEU A 21 -9.48 5.18 1.15
N ILE A 22 -8.61 4.28 1.61
CA ILE A 22 -8.37 4.03 3.03
C ILE A 22 -6.91 4.25 3.33
N TYR A 23 -6.62 5.22 4.19
CA TYR A 23 -5.32 5.37 4.79
C TYR A 23 -5.21 4.43 6.01
N ALA A 24 -4.15 3.64 6.08
CA ALA A 24 -3.83 2.88 7.29
C ALA A 24 -2.33 2.74 7.48
N PHE A 25 -1.88 2.90 8.73
CA PHE A 25 -0.48 2.77 9.09
C PHE A 25 0.08 1.37 8.77
N ASN A 26 1.42 1.28 8.74
CA ASN A 26 2.09 -0.01 8.67
C ASN A 26 1.77 -0.84 9.93
N GLY A 27 1.54 -2.13 9.75
CA GLY A 27 1.14 -3.03 10.82
C GLY A 27 -0.37 -3.01 11.18
N THR A 28 -1.17 -2.10 10.62
CA THR A 28 -2.64 -2.02 10.87
C THR A 28 -3.43 -3.17 10.23
N GLY A 29 -2.80 -4.10 9.52
CA GLY A 29 -3.48 -5.31 9.00
C GLY A 29 -4.24 -5.10 7.68
N LYS A 30 -3.84 -4.13 6.84
CA LYS A 30 -4.43 -3.89 5.50
C LYS A 30 -4.49 -5.16 4.64
N THR A 31 -3.42 -5.96 4.64
CA THR A 31 -3.38 -7.24 3.91
C THR A 31 -4.35 -8.28 4.48
N ARG A 32 -4.60 -8.27 5.80
CA ARG A 32 -5.63 -9.13 6.42
C ARG A 32 -7.03 -8.63 6.08
N LEU A 33 -7.23 -7.31 6.00
CA LEU A 33 -8.48 -6.71 5.55
C LEU A 33 -8.79 -7.10 4.09
N SER A 34 -7.81 -7.05 3.19
CA SER A 34 -8.01 -7.46 1.79
C SER A 34 -8.39 -8.94 1.67
N ARG A 35 -7.83 -9.81 2.54
CA ARG A 35 -8.21 -11.23 2.64
C ARG A 35 -9.61 -11.42 3.18
N ALA A 36 -9.96 -10.77 4.29
CA ALA A 36 -11.31 -10.83 4.86
C ALA A 36 -12.37 -10.34 3.86
N PHE A 37 -12.04 -9.29 3.10
CA PHE A 37 -12.90 -8.79 2.04
C PHE A 37 -13.03 -9.77 0.87
N LYS A 38 -11.94 -10.38 0.43
CA LYS A 38 -11.97 -11.45 -0.60
C LYS A 38 -12.88 -12.60 -0.17
N GLU A 39 -12.72 -13.09 1.06
CA GLU A 39 -13.52 -14.21 1.60
C GLU A 39 -15.01 -13.86 1.72
N LEU A 40 -15.34 -12.59 2.00
CA LEU A 40 -16.71 -12.10 2.06
C LEU A 40 -17.40 -12.01 0.68
N ILE A 41 -16.64 -11.71 -0.37
CA ILE A 41 -17.17 -11.54 -1.74
C ILE A 41 -17.17 -12.86 -2.52
N ALA A 42 -16.10 -13.64 -2.39
CA ALA A 42 -15.88 -14.90 -3.09
C ALA A 42 -15.39 -15.97 -2.09
N PRO A 43 -16.30 -16.52 -1.25
CA PRO A 43 -15.94 -17.58 -0.31
C PRO A 43 -15.43 -18.81 -1.07
N LYS A 44 -14.36 -19.42 -0.57
CA LYS A 44 -13.77 -20.62 -1.21
C LYS A 44 -14.78 -21.77 -1.23
N GLN A 45 -15.11 -22.27 -2.42
CA GLN A 45 -15.82 -23.54 -2.58
C GLN A 45 -14.81 -24.69 -2.76
N PRO A 46 -15.04 -25.86 -2.12
CA PRO A 46 -14.08 -26.96 -2.12
C PRO A 46 -13.79 -27.58 -3.49
N ASP A 47 -14.68 -27.41 -4.48
CA ASP A 47 -14.59 -28.05 -5.80
C ASP A 47 -14.42 -27.08 -6.98
N GLU A 48 -14.27 -25.78 -6.72
CA GLU A 48 -14.04 -24.80 -7.80
C GLU A 48 -12.53 -24.63 -8.05
N PRO A 49 -12.03 -24.90 -9.28
CA PRO A 49 -10.70 -24.42 -9.66
C PRO A 49 -10.68 -22.91 -9.44
N GLU A 50 -9.56 -22.38 -8.94
CA GLU A 50 -9.40 -21.05 -8.34
C GLU A 50 -9.73 -19.89 -9.32
N LEU A 51 -10.99 -19.79 -9.74
CA LEU A 51 -11.62 -18.71 -10.49
C LEU A 51 -12.11 -17.67 -9.49
N ALA A 52 -11.27 -17.36 -8.49
CA ALA A 52 -11.49 -16.26 -7.55
C ALA A 52 -11.68 -14.90 -8.26
N ARG A 53 -11.42 -14.85 -9.57
CA ARG A 53 -11.70 -13.72 -10.48
C ARG A 53 -13.16 -13.47 -10.78
N SER A 54 -14.07 -14.41 -10.49
CA SER A 54 -15.47 -14.22 -10.89
C SER A 54 -16.04 -12.93 -10.31
N LYS A 55 -15.70 -12.59 -9.05
CA LYS A 55 -16.28 -11.42 -8.38
C LYS A 55 -15.28 -10.40 -7.84
N ILE A 56 -14.01 -10.76 -7.63
CA ILE A 56 -13.01 -9.82 -7.09
C ILE A 56 -11.62 -10.02 -7.70
N LEU A 57 -10.98 -8.91 -8.07
CA LEU A 57 -9.55 -8.84 -8.33
C LEU A 57 -8.85 -8.21 -7.13
N TYR A 58 -7.66 -8.71 -6.77
CA TYR A 58 -6.90 -8.14 -5.68
C TYR A 58 -5.41 -8.04 -5.99
N TYR A 59 -4.81 -6.95 -5.52
CA TYR A 59 -3.38 -6.74 -5.42
C TYR A 59 -3.03 -6.61 -3.94
N ASN A 60 -2.17 -7.49 -3.43
CA ASN A 60 -1.61 -7.43 -2.07
C ASN A 60 -0.33 -8.29 -2.01
N ALA A 61 0.25 -8.45 -0.82
CA ALA A 61 1.45 -9.26 -0.63
C ALA A 61 1.33 -10.72 -1.15
N PHE A 62 0.14 -11.34 -1.12
CA PHE A 62 -0.04 -12.69 -1.69
C PHE A 62 0.02 -12.70 -3.22
N THR A 63 -0.31 -11.59 -3.88
CA THR A 63 -0.09 -11.42 -5.32
C THR A 63 1.40 -11.29 -5.62
N GLU A 64 2.15 -10.61 -4.75
CA GLU A 64 3.62 -10.53 -4.87
C GLU A 64 4.30 -11.88 -4.63
N ASP A 65 3.80 -12.69 -3.69
CA ASP A 65 4.30 -14.04 -3.39
C ASP A 65 4.16 -15.04 -4.56
N LEU A 66 3.40 -14.70 -5.62
CA LEU A 66 3.39 -15.45 -6.87
C LEU A 66 4.74 -15.38 -7.59
N PHE A 67 5.59 -14.44 -7.22
CA PHE A 67 6.89 -14.20 -7.82
C PHE A 67 7.99 -14.51 -6.80
N TYR A 68 9.01 -15.25 -7.22
CA TYR A 68 10.10 -15.61 -6.33
C TYR A 68 11.41 -15.73 -7.10
N TRP A 69 12.51 -15.31 -6.48
CA TRP A 69 13.82 -15.40 -7.11
C TRP A 69 14.38 -16.81 -7.04
N ASP A 70 14.77 -17.34 -8.19
CA ASP A 70 15.77 -18.38 -8.28
C ASP A 70 17.15 -17.72 -8.43
N ASN A 71 17.95 -17.78 -7.37
CA ASN A 71 19.28 -17.16 -7.33
C ASN A 71 20.40 -18.20 -7.51
N ASP A 72 20.06 -19.47 -7.79
CA ASP A 72 20.98 -20.62 -7.88
C ASP A 72 22.30 -20.45 -7.10
N LEU A 73 22.21 -20.52 -5.77
CA LEU A 73 23.33 -20.27 -4.86
C LEU A 73 24.47 -21.31 -4.98
N GLN A 74 24.26 -22.41 -5.70
CA GLN A 74 25.23 -23.50 -5.84
C GLN A 74 25.85 -23.60 -7.23
N GLY A 75 25.14 -23.17 -8.28
CA GLY A 75 25.56 -23.35 -9.68
C GLY A 75 26.16 -22.12 -10.37
N ASP A 76 26.22 -20.96 -9.71
CA ASP A 76 26.60 -19.67 -10.34
C ASP A 76 25.72 -19.33 -11.56
N ALA A 77 24.48 -19.83 -11.57
CA ALA A 77 23.55 -19.56 -12.67
C ALA A 77 22.98 -18.13 -12.57
N GLU A 78 22.65 -17.59 -13.73
CA GLU A 78 22.12 -16.25 -13.86
C GLU A 78 20.80 -16.07 -13.08
N PRO A 79 20.62 -14.96 -12.34
CA PRO A 79 19.45 -14.75 -11.50
C PRO A 79 18.19 -14.60 -12.34
N LYS A 80 17.12 -15.32 -11.95
CA LYS A 80 15.82 -15.27 -12.61
C LYS A 80 14.67 -15.11 -11.61
N LEU A 81 13.65 -14.35 -12.00
CA LEU A 81 12.39 -14.27 -11.26
C LEU A 81 11.42 -15.32 -11.81
N LYS A 82 11.02 -16.28 -10.98
CA LYS A 82 10.05 -17.32 -11.33
C LYS A 82 8.63 -16.87 -10.98
N ILE A 83 7.68 -17.31 -11.81
CA ILE A 83 6.25 -17.05 -11.65
C ILE A 83 5.58 -18.38 -11.30
N GLN A 84 4.91 -18.43 -10.14
CA GLN A 84 4.10 -19.60 -9.77
C GLN A 84 2.94 -19.77 -10.75
N PRO A 85 2.60 -21.00 -11.18
CA PRO A 85 1.45 -21.24 -12.03
C PRO A 85 0.18 -20.66 -11.41
N ASN A 86 -0.43 -19.71 -12.09
CA ASN A 86 -1.65 -19.07 -11.65
C ASN A 86 -2.40 -18.59 -12.88
N SER A 87 -3.73 -18.62 -12.82
CA SER A 87 -4.54 -18.23 -13.96
C SER A 87 -4.36 -16.75 -14.34
N PHE A 88 -3.76 -15.91 -13.49
CA PHE A 88 -3.73 -14.44 -13.63
C PHE A 88 -2.64 -14.01 -14.59
N THR A 89 -1.44 -14.52 -14.36
CA THR A 89 -0.33 -14.35 -15.28
C THR A 89 -0.59 -15.10 -16.57
N ASP A 90 -1.21 -16.29 -16.52
CA ASP A 90 -1.54 -17.06 -17.73
C ASP A 90 -2.49 -16.27 -18.64
N TRP A 91 -3.55 -15.69 -18.10
CA TRP A 91 -4.50 -14.91 -18.90
C TRP A 91 -3.84 -13.67 -19.52
N VAL A 92 -3.12 -12.86 -18.73
CA VAL A 92 -2.56 -11.58 -19.23
C VAL A 92 -1.35 -11.78 -20.15
N LEU A 93 -0.52 -12.79 -19.92
CA LEU A 93 0.68 -13.05 -20.71
C LEU A 93 0.41 -13.98 -21.90
N ILE A 94 -0.28 -15.10 -21.68
CA ILE A 94 -0.43 -16.15 -22.69
C ILE A 94 -1.66 -15.90 -23.57
N GLU A 95 -2.84 -15.66 -22.95
CA GLU A 95 -4.08 -15.47 -23.73
C GLU A 95 -4.13 -14.08 -24.40
N GLN A 96 -3.68 -13.04 -23.69
CA GLN A 96 -3.78 -11.65 -24.15
C GLN A 96 -2.49 -11.08 -24.74
N GLY A 97 -1.35 -11.76 -24.60
CA GLY A 97 -0.07 -11.32 -25.20
C GLY A 97 0.39 -9.93 -24.74
N GLN A 98 0.20 -9.60 -23.46
CA GLN A 98 0.42 -8.24 -22.94
C GLN A 98 1.84 -7.99 -22.41
N ASP A 99 2.81 -8.84 -22.72
CA ASP A 99 4.19 -8.75 -22.25
C ASP A 99 4.84 -7.39 -22.58
N GLN A 100 4.61 -6.86 -23.77
CA GLN A 100 5.16 -5.55 -24.19
C GLN A 100 4.54 -4.37 -23.42
N ASN A 101 3.25 -4.44 -23.11
CA ASN A 101 2.58 -3.42 -22.29
C ASN A 101 3.07 -3.48 -20.85
N ILE A 102 3.31 -4.68 -20.32
CA ILE A 102 3.91 -4.87 -19.00
C ILE A 102 5.32 -4.27 -18.95
N ILE A 103 6.17 -4.54 -19.95
CA ILE A 103 7.51 -3.96 -20.06
C ILE A 103 7.43 -2.43 -20.09
N THR A 104 6.53 -1.88 -20.91
CA THR A 104 6.35 -0.43 -21.05
C THR A 104 5.91 0.22 -19.73
N ASN A 105 4.95 -0.40 -19.04
CA ASN A 105 4.47 0.09 -17.73
C ASN A 105 5.56 -0.01 -16.66
N PHE A 106 6.35 -1.08 -16.66
CA PHE A 106 7.46 -1.24 -15.72
C PHE A 106 8.54 -0.18 -15.94
N GLN A 107 8.94 0.04 -17.19
CA GLN A 107 9.94 1.03 -17.56
C GLN A 107 9.50 2.47 -17.22
N ARG A 108 8.19 2.73 -17.25
CA ARG A 108 7.61 4.01 -16.81
C ARG A 108 7.82 4.27 -15.32
N TYR A 109 7.69 3.26 -14.47
CA TYR A 109 7.79 3.42 -13.01
C TYR A 109 9.21 3.24 -12.45
N VAL A 110 10.19 2.88 -13.29
CA VAL A 110 11.54 2.56 -12.86
C VAL A 110 12.59 3.24 -13.74
N SER A 111 12.80 2.71 -14.95
CA SER A 111 13.82 3.19 -15.88
C SER A 111 13.60 2.57 -17.24
N ASN A 112 13.69 3.37 -18.30
CA ASN A 112 13.62 2.89 -19.68
C ASN A 112 14.82 2.05 -20.14
N LYS A 113 15.87 1.93 -19.30
CA LYS A 113 17.05 1.13 -19.61
C LYS A 113 16.96 -0.30 -19.09
N LEU A 114 16.13 -0.54 -18.08
CA LEU A 114 15.96 -1.84 -17.44
C LEU A 114 14.83 -2.59 -18.15
N THR A 115 15.16 -3.71 -18.80
CA THR A 115 14.22 -4.44 -19.64
C THR A 115 13.98 -5.83 -19.05
N PRO A 116 12.74 -6.16 -18.63
CA PRO A 116 12.35 -7.53 -18.35
C PRO A 116 12.22 -8.33 -19.65
N ARG A 117 12.60 -9.60 -19.61
CA ARG A 117 12.43 -10.56 -20.70
C ARG A 117 11.78 -11.82 -20.16
N PHE A 118 10.61 -12.13 -20.69
CA PHE A 118 9.94 -13.41 -20.44
C PHE A 118 10.61 -14.53 -21.23
N ASN A 119 10.68 -15.72 -20.64
CA ASN A 119 11.23 -16.89 -21.33
C ASN A 119 10.24 -17.45 -22.36
N GLU A 120 10.79 -17.99 -23.46
CA GLU A 120 10.08 -18.93 -24.33
C GLU A 120 10.04 -20.31 -23.67
N GLU A 121 9.24 -21.24 -24.19
CA GLU A 121 9.27 -22.63 -23.74
C GLU A 121 10.62 -23.28 -24.08
N TYR A 122 11.24 -23.96 -23.11
CA TYR A 122 12.49 -24.69 -23.34
C TYR A 122 12.62 -25.91 -22.44
N GLN A 123 13.50 -26.84 -22.80
CA GLN A 123 13.76 -28.05 -22.02
C GLN A 123 15.08 -27.92 -21.25
N VAL A 124 15.09 -28.42 -20.02
CA VAL A 124 16.28 -28.52 -19.17
C VAL A 124 16.37 -29.94 -18.63
N THR A 125 17.53 -30.57 -18.83
CA THR A 125 17.85 -31.83 -18.17
C THR A 125 18.32 -31.55 -16.75
N ARG A 126 17.63 -32.11 -15.76
CA ARG A 126 18.01 -32.02 -14.35
C ARG A 126 19.25 -32.87 -14.04
N PRO A 127 19.95 -32.62 -12.91
CA PRO A 127 21.09 -33.44 -12.49
C PRO A 127 20.79 -34.93 -12.30
N ASP A 128 19.53 -35.30 -12.09
CA ASP A 128 19.03 -36.68 -12.00
C ASP A 128 18.77 -37.33 -13.38
N GLY A 129 18.98 -36.60 -14.47
CA GLY A 129 18.80 -37.06 -15.85
C GLY A 129 17.38 -36.92 -16.39
N GLU A 130 16.45 -36.33 -15.63
CA GLU A 130 15.08 -36.10 -16.08
C GLU A 130 14.99 -34.81 -16.92
N ASP A 131 14.42 -34.91 -18.13
CA ASP A 131 14.11 -33.74 -18.96
C ASP A 131 12.82 -33.07 -18.47
N VAL A 132 12.93 -31.81 -18.07
CA VAL A 132 11.80 -30.99 -17.63
C VAL A 132 11.54 -29.87 -18.62
N THR A 133 10.28 -29.71 -19.01
CA THR A 133 9.83 -28.59 -19.83
C THR A 133 9.55 -27.38 -18.95
N VAL A 134 10.30 -26.30 -19.16
CA VAL A 134 10.05 -24.98 -18.58
C VAL A 134 9.08 -24.25 -19.50
N LYS A 135 7.88 -23.96 -19.01
CA LYS A 135 6.82 -23.33 -19.79
C LYS A 135 7.19 -21.90 -20.19
N ALA A 136 6.70 -21.45 -21.34
CA ALA A 136 6.78 -20.03 -21.70
C ALA A 136 6.15 -19.14 -20.61
N PHE A 137 6.68 -17.93 -20.44
CA PHE A 137 6.19 -16.95 -19.45
C PHE A 137 6.20 -17.41 -17.98
N SER A 138 7.02 -18.41 -17.65
CA SER A 138 7.18 -18.89 -16.25
C SER A 138 8.41 -18.31 -15.54
N GLU A 139 9.31 -17.67 -16.29
CA GLU A 139 10.53 -17.04 -15.80
C GLU A 139 10.74 -15.68 -16.46
N VAL A 140 11.32 -14.75 -15.71
CA VAL A 140 11.68 -13.40 -16.16
C VAL A 140 13.14 -13.13 -15.82
N THR A 141 13.89 -12.68 -16.81
CA THR A 141 15.24 -12.12 -16.61
C THR A 141 15.23 -10.62 -16.85
N PHE A 142 16.23 -9.92 -16.30
CA PHE A 142 16.34 -8.48 -16.44
C PHE A 142 17.72 -8.11 -16.98
N SER A 143 17.78 -7.16 -17.91
CA SER A 143 19.03 -6.66 -18.47
C SER A 143 18.99 -5.14 -18.63
N ILE A 144 20.17 -4.51 -18.67
CA ILE A 144 20.31 -3.08 -18.95
C ILE A 144 20.74 -2.90 -20.40
N THR A 145 19.95 -2.13 -21.14
CA THR A 145 20.33 -1.71 -22.49
C THR A 145 21.22 -0.48 -22.39
N SER A 146 22.52 -0.64 -22.70
CA SER A 146 23.45 0.48 -22.84
C SER A 146 23.44 1.00 -24.28
N GLY A 147 23.78 2.28 -24.48
CA GLY A 147 23.74 2.96 -25.79
C GLY A 147 24.58 2.32 -26.90
N ASP A 148 25.48 1.39 -26.55
CA ASP A 148 26.33 0.65 -27.49
C ASP A 148 25.74 -0.71 -27.92
N ASN A 149 24.45 -1.00 -27.66
CA ASN A 149 23.78 -2.28 -27.94
C ASN A 149 24.43 -3.52 -27.28
N ALA A 150 25.43 -3.34 -26.42
CA ALA A 150 25.95 -4.39 -25.57
C ALA A 150 24.93 -4.67 -24.45
N GLN A 151 24.28 -5.83 -24.51
CA GLN A 151 23.44 -6.30 -23.41
C GLN A 151 24.34 -6.62 -22.21
N SER A 152 24.08 -6.00 -21.06
CA SER A 152 24.60 -6.54 -19.80
C SER A 152 24.01 -7.95 -19.61
N GLY A 153 24.77 -8.86 -19.01
CA GLY A 153 24.22 -10.15 -18.57
C GLY A 153 22.99 -9.99 -17.67
N ASN A 154 22.32 -11.11 -17.39
CA ASN A 154 21.13 -11.10 -16.55
C ASN A 154 21.47 -10.59 -15.14
N LEU A 155 20.63 -9.68 -14.63
CA LEU A 155 20.84 -9.05 -13.32
C LEU A 155 19.66 -9.25 -12.40
N LYS A 156 19.95 -9.24 -11.10
CA LYS A 156 18.94 -9.22 -10.05
C LYS A 156 18.56 -7.77 -9.75
N ILE A 157 17.27 -7.46 -9.83
CA ILE A 157 16.72 -6.14 -9.51
C ILE A 157 16.49 -5.99 -8.00
N SER A 158 16.37 -4.75 -7.53
CA SER A 158 16.04 -4.42 -6.15
C SER A 158 14.61 -4.83 -5.78
N LYS A 159 14.31 -4.90 -4.47
CA LYS A 159 12.96 -5.23 -4.00
C LYS A 159 11.90 -4.18 -4.39
N SER A 160 12.28 -2.91 -4.48
CA SER A 160 11.40 -1.86 -4.99
C SER A 160 11.09 -2.04 -6.48
N GLU A 161 12.10 -2.38 -7.29
CA GLU A 161 11.92 -2.66 -8.72
C GLU A 161 11.09 -3.94 -8.93
N GLU A 162 11.29 -4.97 -8.11
CA GLU A 162 10.48 -6.19 -8.13
C GLU A 162 8.99 -5.88 -7.87
N SER A 163 8.68 -5.11 -6.83
CA SER A 163 7.30 -4.68 -6.54
C SER A 163 6.73 -3.84 -7.69
N SER A 164 7.50 -2.92 -8.28
CA SER A 164 7.08 -2.16 -9.47
C SER A 164 6.82 -3.03 -10.69
N PHE A 165 7.59 -4.10 -10.89
CA PHE A 165 7.38 -5.06 -11.98
C PHE A 165 6.08 -5.83 -11.77
N ILE A 166 5.86 -6.36 -10.58
CA ILE A 166 4.63 -7.10 -10.24
C ILE A 166 3.41 -6.18 -10.33
N TRP A 167 3.52 -4.95 -9.86
CA TRP A 167 2.50 -3.91 -10.06
C TRP A 167 2.23 -3.68 -11.55
N SER A 168 3.25 -3.66 -12.41
CA SER A 168 3.07 -3.45 -13.85
C SER A 168 2.33 -4.59 -14.54
N ILE A 169 2.47 -5.82 -14.05
CA ILE A 169 1.65 -6.97 -14.48
C ILE A 169 0.19 -6.75 -14.06
N PHE A 170 -0.04 -6.41 -12.79
CA PHE A 170 -1.39 -6.18 -12.28
C PHE A 170 -2.09 -4.97 -12.92
N TYR A 171 -1.37 -3.88 -13.12
CA TYR A 171 -1.86 -2.67 -13.79
C TYR A 171 -2.32 -2.99 -15.21
N THR A 172 -1.50 -3.75 -15.96
CA THR A 172 -1.86 -4.16 -17.33
C THR A 172 -3.08 -5.08 -17.34
N LEU A 173 -3.19 -6.04 -16.41
CA LEU A 173 -4.43 -6.81 -16.23
C LEU A 173 -5.62 -5.87 -16.00
N LEU A 174 -5.50 -4.96 -15.03
CA LEU A 174 -6.61 -4.10 -14.63
C LEU A 174 -7.10 -3.23 -15.80
N ASP A 175 -6.16 -2.69 -16.58
CA ASP A 175 -6.47 -1.93 -17.79
C ASP A 175 -7.22 -2.76 -18.83
N GLN A 176 -6.75 -4.00 -19.12
CA GLN A 176 -7.44 -4.92 -20.02
C GLN A 176 -8.85 -5.26 -19.52
N VAL A 177 -8.98 -5.59 -18.24
CA VAL A 177 -10.27 -5.92 -17.62
C VAL A 177 -11.24 -4.75 -17.73
N ILE A 178 -10.79 -3.52 -17.45
CA ILE A 178 -11.62 -2.31 -17.58
C ILE A 178 -12.01 -2.08 -19.04
N THR A 179 -11.07 -2.24 -19.98
CA THR A 179 -11.31 -2.06 -21.42
C THR A 179 -12.37 -3.03 -21.94
N ILE A 180 -12.21 -4.33 -21.67
CA ILE A 180 -13.17 -5.37 -22.04
C ILE A 180 -14.52 -5.09 -21.40
N ARG A 181 -14.52 -4.77 -20.11
CA ARG A 181 -15.74 -4.49 -19.35
C ARG A 181 -16.52 -3.34 -19.96
N ASN A 182 -15.85 -2.25 -20.32
CA ASN A 182 -16.46 -1.03 -20.83
C ASN A 182 -17.24 -1.20 -22.15
N VAL A 183 -17.06 -2.32 -22.86
CA VAL A 183 -17.94 -2.69 -23.98
C VAL A 183 -19.34 -2.96 -23.43
N ILE A 184 -20.31 -2.16 -23.90
CA ILE A 184 -21.69 -2.13 -23.38
C ILE A 184 -22.38 -3.46 -23.65
N GLU A 185 -22.30 -3.96 -24.88
CA GLU A 185 -22.94 -5.20 -25.31
C GLU A 185 -22.09 -6.41 -24.89
N PRO A 186 -22.55 -7.27 -23.96
CA PRO A 186 -21.75 -8.40 -23.49
C PRO A 186 -21.38 -9.38 -24.62
N SER A 187 -22.22 -9.49 -25.64
CA SER A 187 -21.93 -10.34 -26.81
C SER A 187 -20.80 -9.83 -27.70
N GLU A 188 -20.42 -8.56 -27.59
CA GLU A 188 -19.32 -7.94 -28.34
C GLU A 188 -18.02 -7.90 -27.53
N ARG A 189 -18.03 -8.37 -26.28
CA ARG A 189 -16.83 -8.47 -25.46
C ARG A 189 -15.90 -9.56 -26.00
N GLU A 190 -14.61 -9.29 -25.95
CA GLU A 190 -13.58 -10.28 -26.28
C GLU A 190 -13.65 -11.51 -25.36
N THR A 191 -14.10 -11.32 -24.12
CA THR A 191 -14.33 -12.39 -23.15
C THR A 191 -15.37 -11.98 -22.11
N ASN A 192 -16.17 -12.96 -21.68
CA ASN A 192 -17.18 -12.79 -20.63
C ASN A 192 -16.64 -13.18 -19.24
N GLN A 193 -15.36 -13.55 -19.12
CA GLN A 193 -14.75 -14.01 -17.87
C GLN A 193 -14.82 -12.98 -16.73
N PHE A 194 -14.94 -11.68 -17.05
CA PHE A 194 -14.99 -10.58 -16.07
C PHE A 194 -16.37 -9.96 -15.88
N ASP A 195 -17.40 -10.51 -16.53
CA ASP A 195 -18.76 -9.95 -16.49
C ASP A 195 -19.32 -9.90 -15.07
N GLN A 196 -18.97 -10.90 -14.26
CA GLN A 196 -19.39 -11.02 -12.87
C GLN A 196 -18.53 -10.21 -11.89
N LEU A 197 -17.47 -9.55 -12.37
CA LEU A 197 -16.51 -8.87 -11.49
C LEU A 197 -17.19 -7.69 -10.78
N GLU A 198 -17.19 -7.69 -9.45
CA GLU A 198 -17.85 -6.66 -8.65
C GLU A 198 -16.84 -5.69 -8.02
N TYR A 199 -15.66 -6.21 -7.64
CA TYR A 199 -14.68 -5.46 -6.86
C TYR A 199 -13.25 -5.57 -7.39
N VAL A 200 -12.48 -4.51 -7.21
CA VAL A 200 -11.02 -4.49 -7.26
C VAL A 200 -10.50 -3.99 -5.92
N PHE A 201 -9.67 -4.79 -5.25
CA PHE A 201 -9.03 -4.43 -3.99
C PHE A 201 -7.52 -4.23 -4.21
N ILE A 202 -6.99 -3.06 -3.89
CA ILE A 202 -5.57 -2.75 -4.06
C ILE A 202 -4.99 -2.39 -2.70
N ASP A 203 -4.08 -3.20 -2.19
CA ASP A 203 -3.38 -2.98 -0.92
C ASP A 203 -1.93 -2.60 -1.17
N ASP A 204 -1.59 -1.35 -0.83
CA ASP A 204 -0.24 -0.79 -0.92
C ASP A 204 0.45 -1.14 -2.26
N PRO A 205 0.00 -0.55 -3.38
CA PRO A 205 0.44 -0.97 -4.72
C PRO A 205 1.94 -0.86 -4.95
N VAL A 206 2.65 -0.05 -4.17
CA VAL A 206 4.11 0.05 -4.14
C VAL A 206 4.58 0.53 -2.77
N SER A 207 5.63 -0.08 -2.23
CA SER A 207 6.15 0.26 -0.89
C SER A 207 7.41 1.14 -0.89
N SER A 208 8.04 1.45 -2.03
CA SER A 208 9.34 2.17 -2.06
C SER A 208 9.68 2.76 -3.43
N LEU A 209 8.78 3.55 -4.02
CA LEU A 209 9.10 4.38 -5.19
C LEU A 209 9.59 5.77 -4.76
N ASP A 210 10.39 6.43 -5.59
CA ASP A 210 10.62 7.86 -5.44
C ASP A 210 9.33 8.65 -5.66
N GLU A 211 9.33 9.90 -5.20
CA GLU A 211 8.12 10.74 -5.17
C GLU A 211 7.53 10.97 -6.57
N ASN A 212 8.36 11.07 -7.62
CA ASN A 212 7.88 11.33 -8.98
C ASN A 212 7.16 10.10 -9.55
N HIS A 213 7.80 8.93 -9.50
CA HIS A 213 7.19 7.69 -9.99
C HIS A 213 5.97 7.29 -9.16
N LEU A 214 5.97 7.60 -7.86
CA LEU A 214 4.80 7.37 -7.00
C LEU A 214 3.61 8.27 -7.38
N ILE A 215 3.86 9.55 -7.67
CA ILE A 215 2.82 10.47 -8.17
C ILE A 215 2.28 9.96 -9.51
N GLU A 216 3.15 9.57 -10.43
CA GLU A 216 2.75 9.06 -11.74
C GLU A 216 1.90 7.79 -11.63
N LEU A 217 2.27 6.85 -10.76
CA LEU A 217 1.49 5.65 -10.48
C LEU A 217 0.10 6.00 -9.93
N ALA A 218 0.01 6.95 -9.00
CA ALA A 218 -1.27 7.40 -8.45
C ALA A 218 -2.16 8.03 -9.53
N VAL A 219 -1.60 8.89 -10.38
CA VAL A 219 -2.33 9.53 -11.49
C VAL A 219 -2.84 8.47 -12.47
N ASN A 220 -1.99 7.53 -12.87
CA ASN A 220 -2.36 6.44 -13.80
C ASN A 220 -3.44 5.54 -13.21
N LEU A 221 -3.33 5.14 -11.93
CA LEU A 221 -4.35 4.35 -11.25
C LEU A 221 -5.68 5.11 -11.15
N ALA A 222 -5.65 6.40 -10.81
CA ALA A 222 -6.87 7.21 -10.77
C ALA A 222 -7.52 7.33 -12.14
N ALA A 223 -6.73 7.44 -13.22
CA ALA A 223 -7.23 7.45 -14.59
C ALA A 223 -7.95 6.13 -14.94
N LEU A 224 -7.36 4.97 -14.60
CA LEU A 224 -8.01 3.67 -14.77
C LEU A 224 -9.34 3.57 -14.01
N ILE A 225 -9.34 3.95 -12.73
CA ILE A 225 -10.55 3.94 -11.89
C ILE A 225 -11.65 4.84 -12.48
N LYS A 226 -11.27 6.03 -12.99
CA LYS A 226 -12.18 6.95 -13.67
C LYS A 226 -12.74 6.37 -14.97
N ALA A 227 -11.89 5.69 -15.75
CA ALA A 227 -12.27 5.05 -17.02
C ALA A 227 -13.24 3.88 -16.84
N SER A 228 -13.31 3.24 -15.67
CA SER A 228 -14.28 2.18 -15.41
C SER A 228 -15.71 2.73 -15.32
N THR A 229 -16.59 2.34 -16.26
CA THR A 229 -17.96 2.88 -16.36
C THR A 229 -19.04 1.97 -15.79
N LEU A 230 -18.82 0.65 -15.77
CA LEU A 230 -19.89 -0.34 -15.53
C LEU A 230 -19.98 -0.87 -14.10
N GLY A 231 -20.03 0.02 -13.11
CA GLY A 231 -20.36 -0.35 -11.72
C GLY A 231 -19.31 -1.17 -10.96
N LEU A 232 -18.10 -1.34 -11.52
CA LEU A 232 -16.97 -1.93 -10.81
C LEU A 232 -16.57 -1.03 -9.62
N ARG A 233 -16.40 -1.64 -8.45
CA ARG A 233 -16.09 -0.93 -7.21
C ARG A 233 -14.62 -1.12 -6.82
N PHE A 234 -14.01 -0.09 -6.30
CA PHE A 234 -12.59 -0.06 -5.95
C PHE A 234 -12.41 0.20 -4.46
N VAL A 235 -11.61 -0.64 -3.81
CA VAL A 235 -11.11 -0.41 -2.45
C VAL A 235 -9.59 -0.28 -2.55
N VAL A 236 -9.05 0.87 -2.20
CA VAL A 236 -7.60 1.10 -2.23
C VAL A 236 -7.13 1.42 -0.83
N THR A 237 -6.26 0.59 -0.28
CA THR A 237 -5.62 0.82 1.02
C THR A 237 -4.18 1.26 0.81
N THR A 238 -3.73 2.26 1.56
CA THR A 238 -2.31 2.65 1.55
C THR A 238 -1.80 3.19 2.89
N HIS A 239 -0.51 3.04 3.15
CA HIS A 239 0.19 3.75 4.22
C HIS A 239 0.90 5.03 3.77
N ASN A 240 1.01 5.26 2.46
CA ASN A 240 1.77 6.38 1.92
C ASN A 240 0.87 7.63 1.78
N PRO A 241 1.12 8.72 2.52
CA PRO A 241 0.27 9.90 2.51
C PRO A 241 0.34 10.68 1.18
N LEU A 242 1.48 10.68 0.48
CA LEU A 242 1.59 11.34 -0.84
C LEU A 242 0.72 10.62 -1.85
N PHE A 243 0.87 9.29 -1.93
CA PHE A 243 0.05 8.45 -2.80
C PHE A 243 -1.44 8.62 -2.52
N TYR A 244 -1.82 8.58 -1.23
CA TYR A 244 -3.19 8.81 -0.79
C TYR A 244 -3.73 10.17 -1.26
N ASN A 245 -2.98 11.25 -1.05
CA ASN A 245 -3.42 12.61 -1.37
C ASN A 245 -3.57 12.82 -2.88
N VAL A 246 -2.64 12.30 -3.70
CA VAL A 246 -2.74 12.37 -5.15
C VAL A 246 -4.00 11.62 -5.62
N LEU A 247 -4.21 10.38 -5.17
CA LEU A 247 -5.42 9.63 -5.50
C LEU A 247 -6.70 10.33 -5.05
N PHE A 248 -6.72 10.86 -3.83
CA PHE A 248 -7.88 11.57 -3.29
C PHE A 248 -8.28 12.75 -4.16
N ASN A 249 -7.29 13.56 -4.58
CA ASN A 249 -7.50 14.73 -5.43
C ASN A 249 -7.89 14.30 -6.85
N GLU A 250 -7.16 13.36 -7.45
CA GLU A 250 -7.42 12.88 -8.82
C GLU A 250 -8.80 12.25 -8.98
N LEU A 251 -9.29 11.58 -7.94
CA LEU A 251 -10.62 10.96 -7.91
C LEU A 251 -11.72 11.93 -7.47
N SER A 252 -11.39 13.19 -7.15
CA SER A 252 -12.33 14.18 -6.61
C SER A 252 -13.15 13.62 -5.43
N SER A 253 -12.46 12.86 -4.56
CA SER A 253 -13.10 12.18 -3.44
C SER A 253 -13.59 13.20 -2.41
N LYS A 254 -14.79 12.98 -1.86
CA LYS A 254 -15.40 13.87 -0.83
C LYS A 254 -15.21 13.39 0.60
N ALA A 255 -14.83 12.13 0.75
CA ALA A 255 -14.66 11.47 2.03
C ALA A 255 -13.33 10.71 2.00
N CYS A 256 -12.57 10.86 3.09
CA CYS A 256 -11.38 10.07 3.35
C CYS A 256 -11.66 9.07 4.47
N TYR A 257 -11.04 7.90 4.39
CA TYR A 257 -11.17 6.89 5.42
C TYR A 257 -9.83 6.64 6.08
N LEU A 258 -9.87 6.49 7.40
CA LEU A 258 -8.74 6.09 8.20
C LEU A 258 -9.06 4.78 8.90
N LEU A 259 -8.23 3.77 8.68
CA LEU A 259 -8.28 2.53 9.44
C LEU A 259 -7.26 2.60 10.59
N GLU A 260 -7.76 2.36 11.81
CA GLU A 260 -6.97 2.30 13.04
C GLU A 260 -7.07 0.90 13.65
N CYS A 261 -5.99 0.42 14.26
CA CYS A 261 -5.92 -0.83 15.03
C CYS A 261 -5.49 -0.48 16.45
N PHE A 262 -6.27 -0.90 17.43
CA PHE A 262 -5.99 -0.69 18.86
C PHE A 262 -5.15 -1.84 19.43
N GLU A 263 -4.54 -1.61 20.61
CA GLU A 263 -3.73 -2.62 21.30
C GLU A 263 -4.53 -3.89 21.68
N ASP A 264 -5.84 -3.78 21.86
CA ASP A 264 -6.74 -4.91 22.13
C ASP A 264 -7.08 -5.75 20.88
N GLY A 265 -6.51 -5.40 19.72
CA GLY A 265 -6.74 -6.07 18.44
C GLY A 265 -8.04 -5.67 17.74
N THR A 266 -8.73 -4.64 18.23
CA THR A 266 -9.93 -4.11 17.60
C THR A 266 -9.61 -3.01 16.59
N TYR A 267 -10.55 -2.77 15.68
CA TYR A 267 -10.42 -1.85 14.56
C TYR A 267 -11.49 -0.78 14.57
N VAL A 268 -11.15 0.38 14.01
CA VAL A 268 -12.11 1.45 13.68
C VAL A 268 -11.80 1.97 12.29
N LEU A 269 -12.85 2.11 11.48
CA LEU A 269 -12.81 2.82 10.20
C LEU A 269 -13.49 4.18 10.38
N THR A 270 -12.70 5.24 10.45
CA THR A 270 -13.20 6.60 10.64
C THR A 270 -13.35 7.29 9.28
N GLU A 271 -14.58 7.63 8.91
CA GLU A 271 -14.84 8.56 7.81
C GLU A 271 -14.50 10.00 8.25
N LYS A 272 -13.76 10.70 7.40
CA LYS A 272 -13.41 12.10 7.57
C LYS A 272 -13.85 12.85 6.33
N HIS A 273 -14.56 13.95 6.54
CA HIS A 273 -14.90 14.86 5.47
C HIS A 273 -13.81 15.92 5.35
N GLY A 274 -13.23 16.05 4.17
CA GLY A 274 -12.27 17.09 3.83
C GLY A 274 -12.65 17.73 2.50
N ASP A 275 -12.58 19.05 2.45
CA ASP A 275 -12.53 19.82 1.20
C ASP A 275 -11.17 19.57 0.50
N SER A 276 -11.06 19.78 -0.81
CA SER A 276 -9.83 19.59 -1.60
C SER A 276 -8.63 20.38 -1.07
N ASN A 277 -8.87 21.46 -0.32
CA ASN A 277 -7.85 22.24 0.37
C ASN A 277 -7.45 21.69 1.76
N THR A 278 -8.15 20.66 2.23
CA THR A 278 -7.90 19.89 3.46
C THR A 278 -7.61 18.43 3.13
N SER A 279 -6.88 18.21 2.02
CA SER A 279 -6.23 16.93 1.68
C SER A 279 -5.61 16.34 2.95
N PHE A 280 -5.72 15.02 3.13
CA PHE A 280 -5.41 14.32 4.39
C PHE A 280 -4.12 14.87 4.99
N SER A 281 -4.30 15.79 5.94
CA SER A 281 -3.19 16.48 6.58
C SER A 281 -2.71 15.51 7.63
N TYR A 282 -1.96 14.51 7.18
CA TYR A 282 -1.44 13.42 7.99
C TYR A 282 -0.89 13.95 9.32
N HIS A 283 -0.12 15.05 9.29
CA HIS A 283 0.39 15.74 10.48
C HIS A 283 -0.68 16.32 11.41
N LEU A 284 -1.73 16.95 10.86
CA LEU A 284 -2.85 17.45 11.67
C LEU A 284 -3.64 16.30 12.28
N HIS A 285 -3.78 15.18 11.56
CA HIS A 285 -4.41 13.99 12.12
C HIS A 285 -3.57 13.37 13.23
N LEU A 286 -2.26 13.16 13.02
CA LEU A 286 -1.33 12.68 14.04
C LEU A 286 -1.42 13.56 15.29
N LYS A 287 -1.34 14.88 15.11
CA LYS A 287 -1.49 15.87 16.17
C LYS A 287 -2.81 15.67 16.92
N LYS A 288 -3.95 15.63 16.22
CA LYS A 288 -5.28 15.47 16.85
C LYS A 288 -5.43 14.15 17.60
N THR A 289 -4.90 13.04 17.06
CA THR A 289 -4.90 11.74 17.73
C THR A 289 -4.10 11.80 19.02
N LEU A 290 -2.91 12.41 18.98
CA LEU A 290 -2.08 12.62 20.16
C LEU A 290 -2.77 13.52 21.19
N GLU A 291 -3.36 14.65 20.78
CA GLU A 291 -4.12 15.56 21.65
C GLU A 291 -5.28 14.83 22.34
N THR A 292 -6.04 14.02 21.60
CA THR A 292 -7.17 13.25 22.14
C THR A 292 -6.69 12.21 23.15
N ALA A 293 -5.59 11.51 22.86
CA ALA A 293 -5.02 10.51 23.77
C ALA A 293 -4.48 11.14 25.05
N ILE A 294 -3.85 12.32 24.96
CA ILE A 294 -3.42 13.11 26.12
C ILE A 294 -4.63 13.53 26.95
N ALA A 295 -5.66 14.11 26.33
CA ALA A 295 -6.84 14.61 27.02
C ALA A 295 -7.64 13.50 27.73
N THR A 296 -7.67 12.30 27.17
CA THR A 296 -8.36 11.13 27.73
C THR A 296 -7.47 10.25 28.61
N ASN A 297 -6.20 10.62 28.81
CA ASN A 297 -5.17 9.82 29.47
C ASN A 297 -5.03 8.38 28.91
N ALA A 298 -5.34 8.21 27.62
CA ALA A 298 -5.37 6.94 26.90
C ALA A 298 -4.11 6.72 26.04
N ILE A 299 -2.97 7.28 26.46
CA ILE A 299 -1.70 7.13 25.74
C ILE A 299 -1.23 5.67 25.81
N GLN A 300 -1.22 5.07 24.64
CA GLN A 300 -0.74 3.73 24.30
C GLN A 300 0.58 3.76 23.54
N ARG A 301 1.26 2.63 23.39
CA ARG A 301 2.60 2.53 22.78
C ARG A 301 2.63 3.10 21.37
N TYR A 302 1.61 2.84 20.56
CA TYR A 302 1.57 3.31 19.17
C TYR A 302 1.61 4.85 19.05
N HIS A 303 1.18 5.59 20.08
CA HIS A 303 1.25 7.05 20.10
C HIS A 303 2.70 7.58 20.05
N PHE A 304 3.68 6.84 20.57
CA PHE A 304 5.10 7.21 20.43
C PHE A 304 5.54 7.18 18.97
N THR A 305 5.03 6.23 18.18
CA THR A 305 5.25 6.16 16.73
C THR A 305 4.60 7.35 16.03
N LEU A 306 3.37 7.73 16.41
CA LEU A 306 2.70 8.90 15.85
C LEU A 306 3.46 10.19 16.15
N LEU A 307 3.94 10.35 17.39
CA LEU A 307 4.72 11.50 17.83
C LEU A 307 6.03 11.60 17.04
N ARG A 308 6.77 10.48 16.91
CA ARG A 308 7.99 10.42 16.10
C ARG A 308 7.73 10.83 14.65
N ASN A 309 6.68 10.29 14.03
CA ASN A 309 6.31 10.63 12.66
C ASN A 309 6.02 12.13 12.49
N LEU A 310 5.41 12.77 13.50
CA LEU A 310 5.15 14.20 13.48
C LEU A 310 6.46 15.00 13.51
N TYR A 311 7.39 14.64 14.40
CA TYR A 311 8.72 15.24 14.47
C TYR A 311 9.54 15.05 13.19
N GLU A 312 9.55 13.84 12.62
CA GLU A 312 10.27 13.53 11.37
C GLU A 312 9.81 14.42 10.22
N LYS A 313 8.50 14.66 10.16
CA LYS A 313 7.90 15.40 9.07
C LYS A 313 8.02 16.90 9.25
N THR A 314 7.90 17.40 10.48
CA THR A 314 8.24 18.79 10.79
C THR A 314 9.72 19.08 10.49
N ALA A 315 10.63 18.16 10.81
CA ALA A 315 12.06 18.31 10.55
C ALA A 315 12.36 18.35 9.04
N SER A 316 11.77 17.43 8.28
CA SER A 316 11.86 17.39 6.83
C SER A 316 11.33 18.68 6.20
N PHE A 317 10.18 19.19 6.67
CA PHE A 317 9.59 20.44 6.16
C PHE A 317 10.45 21.68 6.46
N LEU A 318 11.07 21.74 7.65
CA LEU A 318 11.92 22.86 8.06
C LEU A 318 13.38 22.73 7.59
N GLY A 319 13.74 21.65 6.90
CA GLY A 319 15.10 21.44 6.37
C GLY A 319 16.13 20.97 7.39
N TYR A 320 15.72 20.36 8.51
CA TYR A 320 16.65 19.79 9.49
C TYR A 320 17.18 18.43 9.01
N PRO A 321 18.49 18.14 9.16
CA PRO A 321 19.10 16.88 8.73
C PRO A 321 18.68 15.68 9.59
N LYS A 322 18.27 15.92 10.85
CA LYS A 322 17.77 14.90 11.78
C LYS A 322 16.60 15.44 12.57
N TRP A 323 15.55 14.64 12.72
CA TRP A 323 14.37 15.02 13.48
C TRP A 323 14.64 15.25 14.97
N SER A 324 15.64 14.56 15.53
CA SER A 324 16.07 14.73 16.92
C SER A 324 16.57 16.14 17.23
N GLU A 325 16.92 16.92 16.21
CA GLU A 325 17.35 18.31 16.40
C GLU A 325 16.21 19.24 16.82
N LEU A 326 14.96 18.86 16.55
CA LEU A 326 13.75 19.56 17.00
C LEU A 326 13.37 19.24 18.44
N LEU A 327 14.02 18.28 19.10
CA LEU A 327 13.70 17.94 20.48
C LEU A 327 14.12 19.08 21.44
N PRO A 328 13.42 19.24 22.57
CA PRO A 328 13.81 20.17 23.63
C PRO A 328 15.18 19.84 24.24
N ASP A 329 15.64 20.67 25.19
CA ASP A 329 16.82 20.38 26.02
C ASP A 329 16.75 18.94 26.57
N ASP A 330 17.89 18.28 26.75
CA ASP A 330 18.00 16.82 26.98
C ASP A 330 17.58 15.94 25.79
N LYS A 331 17.85 16.40 24.55
CA LYS A 331 17.56 15.71 23.28
C LYS A 331 17.87 14.21 23.29
N GLN A 332 18.99 13.79 23.87
CA GLN A 332 19.36 12.37 23.91
C GLN A 332 18.42 11.52 24.78
N ALA A 333 17.96 12.05 25.92
CA ALA A 333 17.05 11.31 26.80
C ALA A 333 15.70 11.08 26.11
N TYR A 334 15.13 12.13 25.51
CA TYR A 334 13.88 12.03 24.75
C TYR A 334 14.02 11.16 23.50
N LEU A 335 15.12 11.28 22.77
CA LEU A 335 15.41 10.45 21.60
C LEU A 335 15.44 8.96 21.99
N ASN A 336 16.20 8.60 23.02
CA ASN A 336 16.28 7.23 23.51
C ASN A 336 14.91 6.70 23.94
N ARG A 337 14.11 7.55 24.60
CA ARG A 337 12.76 7.20 25.04
C ARG A 337 11.81 6.92 23.88
N ILE A 338 11.79 7.78 22.87
CA ILE A 338 10.99 7.58 21.66
C ILE A 338 11.49 6.33 20.91
N ILE A 339 12.80 6.15 20.77
CA ILE A 339 13.38 4.98 20.11
C ILE A 339 12.96 3.71 20.85
N GLN A 340 12.99 3.67 22.19
CA GLN A 340 12.56 2.50 22.97
C GLN A 340 11.13 2.04 22.63
N PHE A 341 10.20 2.98 22.42
CA PHE A 341 8.82 2.64 22.09
C PHE A 341 8.57 2.43 20.59
N THR A 342 9.43 2.98 19.73
CA THR A 342 9.30 2.91 18.25
C THR A 342 10.20 1.90 17.57
N SER A 343 11.22 1.37 18.26
CA SER A 343 12.09 0.33 17.72
C SER A 343 11.41 -1.03 17.83
N HIS A 344 11.39 -1.75 16.71
CA HIS A 344 11.25 -3.20 16.72
C HIS A 344 12.62 -3.78 17.07
N SER A 345 13.06 -3.68 18.32
CA SER A 345 14.27 -4.40 18.72
C SER A 345 13.96 -5.90 18.71
N THR A 346 14.63 -6.56 17.78
CA THR A 346 14.83 -7.98 17.50
C THR A 346 15.45 -8.79 18.65
N LEU A 347 15.17 -8.41 19.90
CA LEU A 347 15.62 -9.12 21.09
C LEU A 347 14.42 -9.43 21.98
N SER A 348 14.06 -10.72 21.98
CA SER A 348 13.37 -11.46 23.04
C SER A 348 12.05 -10.90 23.58
N ASN A 349 10.95 -11.58 23.26
CA ASN A 349 9.87 -12.13 24.14
C ASN A 349 9.60 -11.61 25.57
N GLU A 350 10.09 -10.45 25.99
CA GLU A 350 9.62 -9.78 27.20
C GLU A 350 8.62 -8.70 26.78
N ALA A 351 7.36 -8.94 27.15
CA ALA A 351 6.26 -8.02 26.95
C ALA A 351 6.66 -6.61 27.40
N VAL A 352 6.86 -5.71 26.44
CA VAL A 352 7.06 -4.29 26.74
C VAL A 352 5.75 -3.78 27.36
N SER A 353 5.81 -3.43 28.64
CA SER A 353 4.69 -2.97 29.45
C SER A 353 3.99 -1.76 28.85
N GLN A 354 2.71 -1.58 29.18
CA GLN A 354 1.98 -0.34 28.89
C GLN A 354 2.76 0.89 29.37
N PRO A 355 2.62 2.05 28.69
CA PRO A 355 3.34 3.24 29.08
C PRO A 355 3.05 3.64 30.53
N THR A 356 4.09 3.82 31.34
CA THR A 356 4.01 4.36 32.70
C THR A 356 3.55 5.82 32.68
N ASP A 357 3.01 6.36 33.76
CA ASP A 357 2.55 7.76 33.79
C ASP A 357 3.66 8.79 33.42
N PRO A 358 4.93 8.62 33.83
CA PRO A 358 6.02 9.47 33.34
C PRO A 358 6.20 9.41 31.80
N GLU A 359 5.98 8.24 31.19
CA GLU A 359 6.05 8.04 29.74
C GLU A 359 4.93 8.76 29.02
N LYS A 360 3.71 8.66 29.55
CA LYS A 360 2.55 9.40 29.05
C LYS A 360 2.78 10.92 29.12
N ASN A 361 3.31 11.40 30.25
CA ASN A 361 3.67 12.80 30.42
C ASN A 361 4.75 13.26 29.42
N THR A 362 5.68 12.37 29.07
CA THR A 362 6.70 12.65 28.04
C THR A 362 6.07 12.92 26.68
N VAL A 363 5.06 12.13 26.27
CA VAL A 363 4.33 12.37 25.01
C VAL A 363 3.64 13.73 25.02
N ALA A 364 2.97 14.09 26.13
CA ALA A 364 2.31 15.38 26.27
C ALA A 364 3.29 16.56 26.19
N LEU A 365 4.42 16.48 26.89
CA LEU A 365 5.47 17.48 26.88
C LEU A 365 6.02 17.70 25.48
N LEU A 366 6.36 16.61 24.78
CA LEU A 366 6.95 16.68 23.46
C LEU A 366 5.96 17.19 22.39
N LEU A 367 4.69 16.78 22.46
CA LEU A 367 3.68 17.33 21.56
C LEU A 367 3.51 18.83 21.76
N ASN A 368 3.40 19.28 23.02
CA ASN A 368 3.27 20.70 23.34
C ASN A 368 4.49 21.50 22.89
N HIS A 369 5.69 20.96 23.10
CA HIS A 369 6.92 21.56 22.59
C HIS A 369 6.87 21.75 21.07
N LEU A 370 6.49 20.70 20.33
CA LEU A 370 6.43 20.74 18.88
C LEU A 370 5.38 21.74 18.37
N VAL A 371 4.20 21.77 18.98
CA VAL A 371 3.09 22.66 18.58
C VAL A 371 3.42 24.13 18.86
N ASN A 372 3.99 24.43 20.03
CA ASN A 372 4.23 25.81 20.46
C ASN A 372 5.44 26.45 19.78
N ASN A 373 6.47 25.67 19.44
CA ASN A 373 7.72 26.20 18.91
C ASN A 373 7.80 26.22 17.37
N TYR A 374 6.90 25.52 16.67
CA TYR A 374 6.97 25.36 15.21
C TYR A 374 5.68 25.75 14.48
N ASN A 375 4.95 26.74 15.00
CA ASN A 375 3.83 27.43 14.35
C ASN A 375 2.71 26.51 13.81
N PHE A 376 2.41 25.42 14.52
CA PHE A 376 1.23 24.63 14.19
C PHE A 376 -0.03 25.48 14.39
N TRP A 377 -0.96 25.46 13.43
CA TRP A 377 -2.23 26.17 13.57
C TRP A 377 -2.95 25.72 14.84
N GLN A 378 -3.31 26.70 15.68
CA GLN A 378 -4.09 26.52 16.89
C GLN A 378 -5.52 26.95 16.58
N LYS A 379 -6.48 26.05 16.82
CA LYS A 379 -7.90 26.39 16.66
C LYS A 379 -8.25 27.37 17.78
N LEU A 380 -8.65 28.59 17.42
CA LEU A 380 -9.20 29.55 18.38
C LEU A 380 -10.47 28.95 18.98
N GLU A 381 -10.45 28.63 20.28
CA GLU A 381 -11.68 28.36 21.02
C GLU A 381 -12.48 29.67 21.06
N SER A 382 -13.67 29.65 20.47
CA SER A 382 -14.62 30.76 20.57
C SER A 382 -14.98 30.95 22.05
N ALA A 383 -14.56 32.08 22.60
CA ALA A 383 -14.89 32.50 23.95
C ALA A 383 -16.38 32.84 24.06
N ASP A 384 -17.24 31.82 24.25
CA ASP A 384 -18.56 32.01 24.83
C ASP A 384 -18.40 32.16 26.35
N ASN A 385 -17.97 33.35 26.77
CA ASN A 385 -18.09 33.82 28.14
C ASN A 385 -18.19 35.35 28.14
N ALA A 386 -19.30 35.85 27.60
CA ALA A 386 -19.74 37.22 27.80
C ALA A 386 -21.27 37.27 27.84
N SER A 387 -21.85 36.84 28.96
CA SER A 387 -23.16 37.34 29.44
C SER A 387 -23.53 36.79 30.82
N GLN A 388 -22.66 36.95 31.81
CA GLN A 388 -23.11 37.12 33.20
C GLN A 388 -22.13 38.06 33.91
N LEU A 389 -22.54 39.32 34.04
CA LEU A 389 -22.36 40.17 35.23
C LEU A 389 -22.99 41.54 34.94
N SER A 390 -24.17 41.72 35.58
CA SER A 390 -24.82 42.95 36.07
C SER A 390 -24.70 44.24 35.27
#